data_AF-A0A6V7J5H0-F1
#
_entry.id   AF-A0A6V7J5H0-F1
#
_cell.length_a   1.000
_cell.length_b   1.000
_cell.length_c   1.000
_cell.angle_alpha   90.00
_cell.angle_beta   90.00
_cell.angle_gamma   90.00
#
_symmetry.space_group_name_H-M   'P 1'
#
loop_
_entity.id
_entity.type
_entity.pdbx_description
1 polymer ?
#
loop_
_entity_poly.entity_id
_entity_poly.type
_entity_poly.pdbx_seq_one_letter_code
_entity_poly.pdbx_strand_id
1 'polypeptide(L)' 'MWIAVFFILIANALAVKQNPKVIIVGAGASGIAAASKLIQSGVKNLIILEAEERIGGRVHSIEF' A
#
# COMPACT_ATOMS: atom_id res chain seq x y z
N MET A 1 34.08 4.08 11.41
CA MET A 1 33.26 5.31 11.34
C MET A 1 33.01 5.75 9.88
N TRP A 2 34.03 5.93 9.04
CA TRP A 2 33.87 6.38 7.64
C TRP A 2 33.26 5.34 6.69
N ILE A 3 33.58 4.05 6.88
CA ILE A 3 32.98 2.95 6.11
C ILE A 3 31.45 2.91 6.31
N ALA A 4 30.98 3.06 7.55
CA ALA A 4 29.56 3.10 7.85
C ALA A 4 28.86 4.29 7.18
N VAL A 5 29.47 5.48 7.20
CA VAL A 5 28.93 6.67 6.52
C VAL A 5 28.85 6.44 5.00
N PHE A 6 29.86 5.83 4.40
CA PHE A 6 29.86 5.49 2.98
C PHE A 6 28.73 4.50 2.62
N PHE A 7 28.53 3.45 3.42
CA PHE A 7 27.42 2.51 3.23
C PHE A 7 26.05 3.18 3.40
N ILE A 8 25.91 4.10 4.36
CA ILE A 8 24.67 4.86 4.55
C ILE A 8 24.39 5.76 3.34
N LEU A 9 25.41 6.42 2.78
CA LEU A 9 25.26 7.26 1.59
C LEU A 9 24.86 6.44 0.35
N ILE A 10 25.49 5.28 0.15
CA ILE A 10 25.16 4.35 -0.94
C ILE A 10 23.72 3.83 -0.79
N ALA A 11 23.31 3.42 0.42
CA ALA A 11 21.97 2.91 0.67
C ALA A 11 20.88 3.96 0.38
N ASN A 12 21.10 5.22 0.77
CA ASN A 12 20.17 6.31 0.47
C ASN A 12 20.10 6.64 -1.02
N ALA A 13 21.24 6.58 -1.74
CA ALA A 13 21.26 6.82 -3.19
C ALA A 13 20.56 5.69 -3.98
N LEU A 14 20.60 4.46 -3.48
CA LEU A 14 19.92 3.29 -4.06
C LEU A 14 18.45 3.18 -3.65
N ALA A 15 17.97 4.01 -2.73
CA ALA A 15 16.58 3.99 -2.30
C ALA A 15 15.65 4.48 -3.42
N VAL A 16 15.11 3.54 -4.21
CA VAL A 16 14.08 3.85 -5.21
C VAL A 16 12.79 4.22 -4.49
N LYS A 17 12.34 5.46 -4.67
CA LYS A 17 11.03 5.92 -4.20
C LYS A 17 9.94 5.25 -5.03
N GLN A 18 9.32 4.20 -4.48
CA GLN A 18 8.22 3.49 -5.14
C GLN A 18 6.94 4.32 -5.04
N ASN A 19 6.69 5.20 -6.02
CA ASN A 19 5.41 5.91 -6.10
C ASN A 19 4.32 4.92 -6.52
N PRO A 20 3.17 4.84 -5.81
CA PRO A 20 2.09 3.93 -6.20
C PRO A 20 1.61 4.26 -7.61
N LYS A 21 1.50 3.23 -8.47
CA LYS A 21 0.97 3.38 -9.83
C LYS A 21 -0.54 3.60 -9.80
N VAL A 22 -1.21 3.10 -8.76
CA VAL A 22 -2.66 3.23 -8.55
C VAL A 22 -2.93 3.51 -7.07
N ILE A 23 -3.80 4.49 -6.80
CA ILE A 23 -4.34 4.78 -5.47
C ILE A 23 -5.84 4.48 -5.52
N ILE A 24 -6.32 3.66 -4.58
CA ILE A 24 -7.73 3.34 -4.40
C ILE A 24 -8.20 4.04 -3.12
N VAL A 25 -9.30 4.79 -3.18
CA VAL A 25 -9.88 5.47 -2.01
C VAL A 25 -11.12 4.73 -1.55
N GLY A 26 -11.10 4.25 -0.31
CA GLY A 26 -12.08 3.36 0.33
C GLY A 26 -11.67 1.89 0.29
N ALA A 27 -11.60 1.25 1.45
CA ALA A 27 -11.38 -0.19 1.68
C ALA A 27 -12.69 -0.93 2.02
N GLY A 28 -13.82 -0.47 1.45
CA GLY A 28 -15.06 -1.24 1.39
C GLY A 28 -15.02 -2.36 0.35
N ALA A 29 -16.14 -3.07 0.17
CA ALA A 29 -16.24 -4.19 -0.77
C ALA A 29 -15.78 -3.84 -2.20
N SER A 30 -16.15 -2.66 -2.70
CA SER A 30 -15.75 -2.18 -4.03
C SER A 30 -14.24 -1.93 -4.15
N GLY A 31 -13.64 -1.28 -3.15
CA GLY A 31 -12.21 -0.96 -3.17
C GLY A 31 -11.33 -2.21 -3.08
N ILE A 32 -11.71 -3.16 -2.21
CA ILE A 32 -11.05 -4.47 -2.10
C ILE A 32 -11.19 -5.26 -3.41
N ALA A 33 -12.38 -5.26 -4.03
CA ALA A 33 -12.59 -5.93 -5.31
C ALA A 33 -11.74 -5.32 -6.44
N ALA A 34 -11.67 -3.98 -6.50
CA ALA A 34 -10.83 -3.27 -7.47
C ALA A 34 -9.34 -3.61 -7.28
N ALA A 35 -8.85 -3.59 -6.03
CA ALA A 35 -7.48 -3.96 -5.70
C ALA A 35 -7.18 -5.41 -6.10
N SER A 36 -8.06 -6.34 -5.75
CA SER A 36 -7.94 -7.76 -6.10
C SER A 36 -7.85 -7.94 -7.62
N LYS A 37 -8.72 -7.29 -8.39
CA LYS A 37 -8.69 -7.38 -9.86
C LYS A 37 -7.40 -6.81 -10.46
N LEU A 38 -6.92 -5.69 -9.94
CA LEU A 38 -5.67 -5.06 -10.40
C LEU A 38 -4.46 -5.95 -10.11
N ILE A 39 -4.38 -6.53 -8.91
CA ILE A 39 -3.31 -7.47 -8.52
C ILE A 39 -3.32 -8.70 -9.43
N GLN A 40 -4.49 -9.31 -9.63
CA GLN A 40 -4.66 -10.44 -10.56
C GLN A 40 -4.27 -10.08 -12.00
N SER A 41 -4.41 -8.81 -12.39
CA SER A 41 -4.00 -8.32 -13.71
C SER A 41 -2.52 -7.92 -13.79
N GLY A 42 -1.73 -8.18 -12.73
CA GLY A 42 -0.28 -7.92 -12.71
C GLY A 42 0.15 -6.57 -12.14
N VAL A 43 -0.78 -5.75 -11.64
CA VAL A 43 -0.45 -4.48 -10.99
C VAL A 43 0.04 -4.76 -9.56
N LYS A 44 1.34 -4.60 -9.33
CA LYS A 44 1.98 -4.87 -8.02
C LYS A 44 2.17 -3.65 -7.13
N ASN A 45 2.06 -2.46 -7.70
CA ASN A 45 2.38 -1.21 -7.01
C ASN A 45 1.11 -0.35 -6.87
N LEU A 46 0.32 -0.65 -5.85
CA LEU A 46 -0.90 0.08 -5.52
C LEU A 46 -1.05 0.24 -4.01
N ILE A 47 -1.85 1.22 -3.61
CA ILE A 47 -2.21 1.45 -2.21
C ILE A 47 -3.72 1.69 -2.10
N ILE A 48 -4.32 1.22 -1.00
CA ILE A 48 -5.71 1.53 -0.63
C ILE A 48 -5.66 2.48 0.57
N LEU A 49 -6.41 3.58 0.48
CA LEU A 49 -6.58 4.55 1.57
C LEU A 49 -7.99 4.42 2.11
N GLU A 50 -8.15 4.23 3.41
CA GLU A 50 -9.45 4.19 4.11
C GLU A 50 -9.46 5.27 5.19
N ALA A 51 -10.61 5.90 5.39
CA ALA A 51 -10.77 6.97 6.37
C ALA A 51 -10.94 6.42 7.79
N GLU A 52 -11.54 5.24 7.92
CA GLU A 52 -11.71 4.56 9.21
C GLU A 52 -10.50 3.68 9.58
N GLU A 53 -10.40 3.33 10.87
CA GLU A 53 -9.38 2.40 11.39
C GLU A 53 -9.67 0.92 11.02
N ARG A 54 -10.77 0.66 10.32
CA ARG A 54 -11.21 -0.67 9.91
C ARG A 54 -11.51 -0.73 8.42
N ILE A 55 -11.36 -1.92 7.85
CA ILE A 55 -11.79 -2.22 6.48
C ILE A 55 -13.22 -2.77 6.45
N GLY A 56 -13.78 -2.96 5.25
CA GLY A 56 -15.10 -3.57 5.03
C GLY A 56 -16.19 -2.55 4.69
N GLY A 57 -15.97 -1.26 4.98
CA GLY A 57 -16.91 -0.19 4.67
C GLY A 57 -18.26 -0.41 5.35
N ARG A 58 -19.33 -0.58 4.55
CA ARG A 58 -20.69 -0.85 5.06
C ARG A 58 -20.87 -2.24 5.68
N VAL A 59 -19.95 -3.16 5.45
CA VAL A 59 -19.97 -4.49 6.06
C VAL A 59 -19.14 -4.44 7.35
N HIS A 60 -19.78 -4.70 8.48
CA HIS A 60 -19.13 -4.75 9.79
C HIS A 60 -19.80 -5.83 10.65
N SER A 61 -19.07 -6.92 10.91
CA SER A 61 -19.52 -7.98 11.80
C SER A 61 -19.04 -7.69 13.22
N ILE A 62 -19.93 -7.85 14.20
CA ILE A 62 -19.63 -7.68 15.62
C ILE A 62 -19.96 -8.97 16.38
N GLU A 63 -19.16 -9.28 17.40
CA GLU A 63 -19.49 -10.35 18.35
C GLU A 63 -20.57 -9.86 19.32
N PHE A 64 -21.45 -10.77 19.73
CA PHE A 64 -22.60 -10.52 20.60
C PHE A 64 -22.51 -11.36 21.87
#